data_AF-W4LM62-F1
#
_entry.id   AF-W4LM62-F1
#
_cell.length_a   1.000
_cell.length_b   1.000
_cell.length_c   1.000
_cell.angle_alpha   90.00
_cell.angle_beta   90.00
_cell.angle_gamma   90.00
#
_symmetry.space_group_name_H-M   'P 1'
#
loop_
_entity.id
_entity.type
_entity.pdbx_description
1 polymer ?
#
loop_
_entity_poly.entity_id
_entity_poly.type
_entity_poly.pdbx_seq_one_letter_code
_entity_poly.pdbx_strand_id
1 'polypeptide(L)' 'MKMALARLAPNGLGEGSIVAAAPAIANAIYQATGVRIKTLPLTPERVWRALRDR' A
#
# COMPACT_ATOMS: atom_id res chain seq x y z
N MET A 1 24.56 4.24 33.21
CA MET A 1 23.91 4.68 31.95
C MET A 1 24.72 4.13 30.78
N LYS A 2 24.33 2.97 30.21
CA LYS A 2 24.98 2.36 29.04
C LYS A 2 23.88 2.17 27.99
N MET A 3 23.88 3.02 26.97
CA MET A 3 23.04 2.85 25.78
C MET A 3 23.57 1.66 24.99
N ALA A 4 22.90 0.52 25.11
CA ALA A 4 23.13 -0.62 24.25
C ALA A 4 22.54 -0.30 22.87
N LEU A 5 23.38 0.21 21.96
CA LEU A 5 23.10 0.18 20.53
C LEU A 5 23.06 -1.29 20.12
N ALA A 6 21.86 -1.88 20.11
CA ALA A 6 21.62 -3.19 19.56
C ALA A 6 22.06 -3.17 18.10
N ARG A 7 23.18 -3.82 17.81
CA ARG A 7 23.70 -4.01 16.45
C ARG A 7 22.73 -4.95 15.74
N LEU A 8 21.72 -4.37 15.07
CA LEU A 8 20.75 -5.14 14.30
C LEU A 8 21.50 -5.83 13.15
N ALA A 9 21.26 -7.13 12.98
CA ALA A 9 21.71 -7.86 11.81
C ALA A 9 21.09 -7.22 10.55
N PRO A 10 21.80 -7.22 9.40
CA PRO A 10 21.26 -6.70 8.16
C PRO A 10 19.97 -7.45 7.80
N ASN A 11 18.87 -6.72 7.70
CA ASN A 11 17.58 -7.22 7.27
C ASN A 11 17.39 -6.94 5.77
N GLY A 12 16.71 -7.83 5.05
CA GLY A 12 16.38 -7.61 3.64
C GLY A 12 15.38 -6.46 3.46
N LEU A 13 15.73 -5.46 2.65
CA LEU A 13 14.87 -4.29 2.36
C LEU A 13 14.32 -4.26 0.93
N GLY A 14 14.83 -5.10 0.03
CA GLY A 14 14.47 -5.08 -1.39
C GLY A 14 12.97 -5.36 -1.62
N GLU A 15 12.48 -6.49 -1.14
CA GLU A 15 11.11 -6.94 -1.40
C GLU A 15 10.06 -6.19 -0.58
N GLY A 16 10.36 -5.86 0.69
CA GLY A 16 9.39 -5.20 1.56
C GLY A 16 8.95 -3.81 1.05
N SER A 17 9.85 -3.10 0.37
CA SER A 17 9.56 -1.77 -0.17
C SER A 17 8.51 -1.79 -1.29
N ILE A 18 8.53 -2.79 -2.18
CA ILE A 18 7.60 -2.88 -3.32
C ILE A 18 6.21 -3.38 -2.88
N VAL A 19 6.14 -4.24 -1.87
CA VAL A 19 4.88 -4.81 -1.37
C VAL A 19 3.95 -3.73 -0.79
N ALA A 20 4.49 -2.63 -0.27
CA ALA A 20 3.71 -1.55 0.32
C ALA A 20 3.01 -0.64 -0.71
N ALA A 21 3.47 -0.60 -1.96
CA ALA A 21 3.01 0.37 -2.95
C ALA A 21 1.53 0.16 -3.36
N ALA A 22 1.17 -1.06 -3.77
CA ALA A 22 -0.20 -1.38 -4.18
C ALA A 22 -1.26 -1.14 -3.08
N PRO A 23 -1.09 -1.61 -1.83
CA PRO A 23 -2.07 -1.34 -0.77
C PRO A 23 -2.11 0.13 -0.35
N ALA A 24 -0.99 0.87 -0.43
CA ALA A 24 -0.99 2.31 -0.15
C ALA A 24 -1.91 3.09 -1.11
N ILE A 25 -1.80 2.81 -2.41
CA ILE A 25 -2.65 3.43 -3.44
C ILE A 25 -4.12 3.01 -3.26
N ALA A 26 -4.39 1.72 -3.03
CA ALA A 26 -5.75 1.23 -2.79
C ALA A 26 -6.41 1.89 -1.57
N ASN A 27 -5.65 2.08 -0.48
CA ASN A 27 -6.13 2.76 0.71
C ASN A 27 -6.35 4.26 0.46
N ALA A 28 -5.50 4.93 -0.33
CA ALA A 28 -5.70 6.33 -0.69
C ALA A 28 -7.02 6.53 -1.46
N ILE A 29 -7.33 5.66 -2.42
CA ILE A 29 -8.62 5.68 -3.14
C ILE A 29 -9.78 5.49 -2.16
N TYR A 30 -9.67 4.54 -1.24
CA TYR A 30 -10.70 4.32 -0.23
C TYR A 30 -10.88 5.53 0.69
N GLN A 31 -9.80 6.18 1.13
CA GLN A 31 -9.90 7.37 1.98
C GLN A 31 -10.49 8.58 1.23
N ALA A 32 -10.09 8.78 -0.03
CA ALA A 32 -10.54 9.92 -0.82
C ALA A 32 -12.01 9.79 -1.26
N THR A 33 -12.49 8.55 -1.41
CA THR A 33 -13.78 8.32 -2.05
C THR A 33 -14.74 7.53 -1.15
N GLY A 34 -14.27 6.49 -0.46
CA GLY A 34 -15.10 5.49 0.24
C GLY A 34 -15.28 4.16 -0.50
N VAL A 35 -14.65 3.97 -1.67
CA VAL A 35 -14.81 2.79 -2.54
C VAL A 35 -13.64 1.86 -2.30
N ARG A 36 -13.96 0.59 -2.10
CA ARG A 36 -12.96 -0.45 -1.87
C ARG A 36 -12.83 -1.34 -3.10
N ILE A 37 -11.71 -1.19 -3.81
CA ILE A 37 -11.34 -2.05 -4.95
C ILE A 37 -10.42 -3.15 -4.43
N LYS A 38 -10.82 -4.42 -4.54
CA LYS A 38 -10.08 -5.58 -4.00
C LYS A 38 -9.33 -6.38 -5.08
N THR A 39 -9.45 -5.97 -6.33
CA THR A 39 -8.85 -6.65 -7.48
C THR A 39 -7.77 -5.77 -8.08
N LEU A 40 -6.56 -6.30 -8.19
CA LEU A 40 -5.45 -5.68 -8.92
C LEU A 40 -5.42 -6.14 -10.38
N PRO A 41 -4.80 -5.38 -11.30
CA PRO A 41 -4.27 -4.03 -11.13
C PRO A 41 -5.36 -2.96 -10.98
N LEU A 42 -5.02 -1.82 -10.39
CA LEU A 42 -5.89 -0.64 -10.28
C LEU A 42 -5.89 0.16 -11.60
N THR A 43 -6.41 -0.41 -12.68
CA THR A 43 -6.45 0.31 -13.97
C THR A 43 -7.42 1.48 -13.91
N PRO A 44 -7.19 2.56 -14.70
CA PRO A 44 -8.10 3.70 -14.75
C PRO A 44 -9.56 3.31 -15.02
N GLU A 45 -9.81 2.35 -15.90
CA GLU A 45 -11.16 1.87 -16.24
C GLU A 45 -11.84 1.19 -15.05
N ARG A 46 -11.10 0.38 -14.29
CA ARG A 46 -11.61 -0.29 -13.09
C ARG A 46 -11.94 0.72 -12.01
N VAL A 47 -11.05 1.69 -11.79
CA VAL A 47 -11.28 2.77 -10.83
C VAL A 47 -12.49 3.59 -11.25
N TRP A 48 -12.59 3.97 -12.53
CA TRP A 48 -13.71 4.76 -13.05
C TRP A 48 -15.06 4.03 -12.90
N ARG A 49 -15.12 2.74 -13.24
CA ARG A 49 -16.33 1.92 -13.05
C ARG A 49 -16.72 1.83 -11.57
N ALA A 50 -15.75 1.53 -10.69
CA ALA A 50 -16.00 1.42 -9.26
C ALA A 50 -16.49 2.73 -8.61
N LEU A 51 -16.14 3.90 -9.18
CA LEU A 51 -16.66 5.19 -8.75
C LEU A 51 -18.06 5.51 -9.29
N ARG A 52 -18.44 4.91 -10.43
CA ARG A 52 -19.75 5.06 -11.08
C ARG A 52 -20.81 4.14 -10.50
N ASP A 53 -20.42 2.91 -10.15
CA ASP A 53 -21.31 1.88 -9.60
C ASP A 53 -21.61 2.06 -8.11
N ARG A 54 -21.43 3.29 -7.61
CA ARG A 54 -21.58 3.66 -6.21
C ARG A 54 -23.01 3.94 -5.80
#